data_AF-A0A5E4QQ31-F1
#
_entry.id   AF-A0A5E4QQ31-F1
#
_cell.length_a   1.000
_cell.length_b   1.000
_cell.length_c   1.000
_cell.angle_alpha   90.00
_cell.angle_beta   90.00
_cell.angle_gamma   90.00
#
_symmetry.space_group_name_H-M   'P 1'
#
loop_
_entity.id
_entity.type
_entity.pdbx_description
1 polymer ?
#
loop_
_entity_poly.entity_id
_entity_poly.type
_entity_poly.pdbx_seq_one_letter_code
_entity_poly.pdbx_strand_id
1 'polypeptide(L)'
;MIVKRGALIVIEGIDRTGKTTQSKQLVESLIKRQISAEYFNFPSRNTEIGKVINNYLLSKTDLPDETIHLLFSANRWEKSKEIISKLETGITVIVDRYCYSGVAFSAAKGLDLNWCKASDMGLPKPDKVFFLTIPLDI
;
A
#
# COMPACT_ATOMS: atom_id res chain seq x y z
N MET A 1 4.68 -26.48 16.97
CA MET A 1 4.31 -26.56 15.53
C MET A 1 4.85 -25.32 14.85
N ILE A 2 5.63 -25.45 13.77
CA ILE A 2 6.09 -24.30 12.99
C ILE A 2 4.90 -23.82 12.17
N VAL A 3 4.32 -22.67 12.51
CA VAL A 3 3.29 -22.02 11.71
C VAL A 3 3.98 -21.38 10.51
N LYS A 4 3.57 -21.75 9.29
CA LYS A 4 4.07 -21.09 8.09
C LYS A 4 3.51 -19.66 8.05
N ARG A 5 4.37 -18.66 7.87
CA ARG A 5 3.93 -17.26 7.77
C ARG A 5 2.95 -17.06 6.61
N GLY A 6 2.10 -16.05 6.73
CA GLY A 6 1.25 -15.57 5.64
C GLY A 6 2.05 -14.90 4.53
N ALA A 7 1.40 -14.67 3.39
CA ALA A 7 1.99 -13.94 2.26
C ALA A 7 1.67 -12.45 2.33
N LEU A 8 2.60 -11.61 1.89
CA LEU A 8 2.35 -10.19 1.63
C LEU A 8 2.15 -9.98 0.14
N ILE A 9 0.92 -9.66 -0.27
CA ILE A 9 0.53 -9.48 -1.67
C ILE A 9 0.10 -8.03 -1.87
N VAL A 10 0.73 -7.34 -2.82
CA VAL A 10 0.41 -5.96 -3.16
C VAL A 10 -0.32 -5.90 -4.49
N ILE A 11 -1.38 -5.09 -4.56
CA ILE A 11 -2.10 -4.75 -5.79
C ILE A 11 -1.82 -3.27 -6.12
N GLU A 12 -1.16 -3.05 -7.25
CA GLU A 12 -0.82 -1.74 -7.83
C GLU A 12 -1.53 -1.50 -9.15
N GLY A 13 -1.47 -0.26 -9.65
CA GLY A 13 -2.11 0.16 -10.90
C GLY A 13 -2.55 1.62 -10.84
N ILE A 14 -2.81 2.21 -12.01
CA ILE A 14 -3.30 3.59 -12.12
C ILE A 14 -4.69 3.77 -11.48
N ASP A 15 -5.15 5.00 -11.33
CA ASP A 15 -6.47 5.27 -10.76
C ASP A 15 -7.57 4.59 -11.58
N ARG A 16 -8.63 4.14 -10.88
CA ARG A 16 -9.81 3.48 -11.47
C ARG A 16 -9.57 2.11 -12.14
N THR A 17 -8.40 1.49 -11.98
CA THR A 17 -8.14 0.10 -12.45
C THR A 17 -8.83 -1.01 -11.63
N GLY A 18 -9.64 -0.66 -10.64
CA GLY A 18 -10.37 -1.66 -9.83
C GLY A 18 -9.57 -2.31 -8.69
N LYS A 19 -8.42 -1.76 -8.30
CA LYS A 19 -7.56 -2.31 -7.22
C LYS A 19 -8.31 -2.65 -5.94
N THR A 20 -9.11 -1.72 -5.42
CA THR A 20 -9.87 -1.92 -4.17
C THR A 20 -10.84 -3.07 -4.29
N THR A 21 -11.57 -3.15 -5.41
CA THR A 21 -12.50 -4.25 -5.69
C THR A 21 -11.77 -5.58 -5.73
N GLN A 22 -10.69 -5.67 -6.50
CA GLN A 22 -9.92 -6.90 -6.67
C GLN A 22 -9.25 -7.35 -5.36
N SER A 23 -8.72 -6.40 -4.57
CA SER A 23 -8.08 -6.70 -3.28
C SER A 23 -9.08 -7.28 -2.28
N LYS A 24 -10.28 -6.68 -2.17
CA LYS A 24 -11.34 -7.19 -1.27
C LYS A 24 -11.87 -8.55 -1.73
N GLN A 25 -12.13 -8.71 -3.03
CA GLN A 25 -12.57 -10.00 -3.60
C GLN A 25 -11.53 -11.11 -3.39
N LEU A 26 -10.23 -10.78 -3.49
CA LEU A 26 -9.16 -11.73 -3.20
C LEU A 26 -9.17 -12.18 -1.75
N VAL A 27 -9.33 -11.25 -0.80
CA VAL A 27 -9.46 -11.59 0.64
C VAL A 27 -10.66 -12.51 0.88
N GLU A 28 -11.83 -12.17 0.34
CA GLU A 28 -13.03 -13.00 0.46
C GLU A 28 -12.84 -14.41 -0.13
N SER A 29 -12.18 -14.50 -1.29
CA SER A 29 -11.88 -15.77 -1.95
C SER A 29 -10.92 -16.64 -1.14
N LEU A 30 -9.90 -16.05 -0.52
CA LEU A 30 -8.97 -16.75 0.37
C LEU A 30 -9.68 -17.26 1.63
N ILE A 31 -10.51 -16.44 2.27
CA ILE A 31 -11.28 -16.83 3.45
C ILE A 31 -12.23 -17.99 3.12
N LYS A 32 -12.93 -17.95 1.97
CA LYS A 32 -13.78 -19.07 1.49
C LYS A 32 -13.01 -20.37 1.30
N ARG A 33 -11.70 -20.29 1.03
CA ARG A 33 -10.78 -21.43 0.90
C ARG A 33 -10.08 -21.79 2.23
N GLN A 34 -10.57 -21.27 3.36
CA GLN A 34 -10.00 -21.48 4.69
C GLN A 34 -8.55 -20.97 4.83
N ILE A 35 -8.17 -19.97 4.05
CA ILE A 35 -6.88 -19.27 4.16
C ILE A 35 -7.14 -17.94 4.89
N SER A 36 -6.54 -17.76 6.06
CA SER A 36 -6.61 -16.49 6.80
C SER A 36 -6.01 -15.36 5.99
N ALA A 37 -6.82 -14.34 5.71
CA ALA A 37 -6.40 -13.18 4.93
C ALA A 37 -7.05 -11.89 5.43
N GLU A 38 -6.33 -10.77 5.31
CA GLU A 38 -6.81 -9.45 5.69
C GLU A 38 -6.50 -8.40 4.61
N TYR A 39 -7.41 -7.42 4.50
CA TYR A 39 -7.30 -6.29 3.58
C TYR A 39 -6.62 -5.10 4.27
N PHE A 40 -5.62 -4.54 3.60
CA PHE A 40 -4.94 -3.30 3.95
C PHE A 40 -4.95 -2.34 2.77
N ASN A 41 -4.86 -1.04 3.05
CA ASN A 41 -4.70 -0.05 2.00
C ASN A 41 -3.80 1.11 2.44
N PHE A 42 -3.09 1.69 1.49
CA PHE A 42 -2.35 2.93 1.69
C PHE A 42 -2.87 4.06 0.77
N PRO A 43 -3.04 5.29 1.29
CA PRO A 43 -2.78 5.68 2.68
C PRO A 43 -3.84 5.11 3.64
N SER A 44 -3.39 4.73 4.85
CA SER A 44 -4.25 4.33 5.95
C SER A 44 -4.82 5.60 6.59
N ARG A 45 -6.04 6.00 6.19
CA ARG A 45 -6.62 7.32 6.50
C ARG A 45 -7.13 7.48 7.94
N ASN A 46 -7.09 6.41 8.74
CA ASN A 46 -7.58 6.41 10.12
C ASN A 46 -6.53 6.88 11.14
N THR A 47 -5.27 7.04 10.74
CA THR A 47 -4.20 7.57 11.60
C THR A 47 -4.07 9.08 11.48
N GLU A 48 -3.36 9.73 12.40
CA GLU A 48 -3.14 11.19 12.33
C GLU A 48 -2.39 11.59 11.05
N ILE A 49 -1.35 10.83 10.67
CA ILE A 49 -0.64 11.03 9.40
C ILE A 49 -1.60 10.80 8.22
N GLY A 50 -2.41 9.75 8.29
CA GLY A 50 -3.43 9.44 7.29
C GLY A 50 -4.45 10.55 7.08
N LYS A 51 -4.86 11.24 8.15
CA LYS A 51 -5.78 12.39 8.08
C LYS A 51 -5.12 13.58 7.36
N VAL A 52 -3.86 13.87 7.64
CA VAL A 52 -3.10 14.93 6.95
C VAL A 52 -2.99 14.63 5.45
N ILE A 53 -2.61 13.39 5.11
CA ILE A 53 -2.56 12.93 3.71
C ILE A 53 -3.94 13.05 3.05
N ASN A 54 -5.02 12.68 3.75
CA ASN A 54 -6.37 12.79 3.23
C ASN A 54 -6.77 14.25 2.94
N ASN A 55 -6.40 15.19 3.79
CA ASN A 55 -6.65 16.62 3.55
C ASN A 55 -5.88 17.14 2.33
N TYR A 56 -4.63 16.70 2.16
CA TYR A 56 -3.85 16.97 0.96
C TYR A 56 -4.52 16.41 -0.30
N LEU A 57 -4.93 15.14 -0.30
CA LEU A 57 -5.60 14.50 -1.44
C LEU A 57 -6.96 15.15 -1.78
N LEU A 58 -7.62 15.76 -0.80
CA LEU A 58 -8.85 16.52 -0.98
C LEU A 58 -8.61 17.99 -1.35
N SER A 59 -7.35 18.40 -1.59
CA SER A 59 -6.97 19.79 -1.89
C SER A 59 -7.39 20.80 -0.81
N LYS A 60 -7.53 20.35 0.45
CA LYS A 60 -7.87 21.22 1.60
C LYS A 60 -6.63 21.87 2.22
N THR A 61 -5.47 21.29 1.97
CA THR A 61 -4.17 21.76 2.45
C THR A 61 -3.16 21.55 1.35
N ASP A 62 -2.38 22.58 1.07
CA ASP A 62 -1.23 22.49 0.17
C ASP A 62 0.03 22.16 0.98
N LEU A 63 0.86 21.26 0.46
CA LEU A 63 2.08 20.79 1.10
C LEU A 63 3.16 20.63 0.03
N PRO A 64 4.42 20.98 0.33
CA PRO A 64 5.54 20.67 -0.55
C PRO A 64 5.60 19.19 -0.90
N ASP A 65 6.05 18.88 -2.12
CA ASP A 65 6.03 17.51 -2.64
C ASP A 65 6.91 16.56 -1.84
N GLU A 66 8.03 17.04 -1.31
CA GLU A 66 8.91 16.30 -0.41
C GLU A 66 8.20 15.98 0.91
N THR A 67 7.49 16.95 1.47
CA THR A 67 6.76 16.80 2.74
C THR A 67 5.68 15.74 2.60
N ILE A 68 4.82 15.84 1.58
CA ILE A 68 3.75 14.86 1.39
C ILE A 68 4.30 13.48 1.02
N HIS A 69 5.39 13.39 0.25
CA HIS A 69 6.07 12.12 -0.03
C HIS A 69 6.51 11.41 1.26
N LEU A 70 7.17 12.15 2.16
CA LEU A 70 7.65 11.61 3.44
C LEU A 70 6.49 11.23 4.35
N LEU A 71 5.37 11.97 4.35
CA LEU A 71 4.17 11.58 5.10
C LEU A 71 3.57 10.27 4.56
N PHE A 72 3.49 10.08 3.24
CA PHE A 72 3.06 8.81 2.65
C PHE A 72 3.96 7.64 3.07
N SER A 73 5.28 7.84 3.12
CA SER A 73 6.22 6.83 3.59
C SER A 73 6.06 6.54 5.09
N ALA A 74 5.95 7.58 5.92
CA ALA A 74 5.71 7.45 7.36
C ALA A 74 4.40 6.69 7.66
N ASN A 75 3.35 6.93 6.87
CA ASN A 75 2.08 6.21 6.97
C ASN A 75 2.19 4.71 6.64
N ARG A 76 3.15 4.29 5.80
CA ARG A 76 3.48 2.87 5.62
C ARG A 76 4.27 2.31 6.79
N TRP A 77 5.24 3.06 7.27
CA TRP A 77 6.09 2.67 8.40
C TRP A 77 5.32 2.46 9.71
N GLU A 78 4.34 3.32 10.02
CA GLU A 78 3.50 3.14 11.22
C GLU A 78 2.69 1.83 11.18
N LYS A 79 2.40 1.30 9.99
CA LYS A 79 1.70 0.02 9.79
C LYS A 79 2.62 -1.18 9.62
N SER A 80 3.93 -0.97 9.45
CA SER A 80 4.91 -2.02 9.17
C SER A 80 4.91 -3.13 10.22
N LYS A 81 4.95 -2.78 11.52
CA LYS A 81 4.94 -3.76 12.62
C LYS A 81 3.66 -4.58 12.68
N GLU A 82 2.51 -3.96 12.41
CA GLU A 82 1.21 -4.62 12.37
C GLU A 82 1.18 -5.66 11.23
N ILE A 83 1.66 -5.28 10.04
CA ILE A 83 1.77 -6.18 8.88
C ILE A 83 2.69 -7.36 9.22
N ILE A 84 3.88 -7.12 9.77
CA ILE A 84 4.83 -8.18 10.15
C ILE A 84 4.19 -9.16 11.13
N SER A 85 3.56 -8.66 12.19
CA SER A 85 2.90 -9.49 13.21
C SER A 85 1.79 -10.37 12.62
N LYS A 86 0.99 -9.85 11.69
CA LYS A 86 -0.03 -10.63 10.97
C LYS A 86 0.60 -11.71 10.10
N LEU A 87 1.66 -11.38 9.36
CA LEU A 87 2.36 -12.37 8.54
C LEU A 87 2.94 -13.50 9.40
N GLU A 88 3.61 -13.18 10.51
CA GLU A 88 4.21 -14.17 11.42
C GLU A 88 3.18 -15.12 12.05
N THR A 89 1.95 -14.67 12.24
CA THR A 89 0.83 -15.48 12.76
C THR A 89 0.10 -16.30 11.68
N GLY A 90 0.58 -16.27 10.44
CA GLY A 90 0.02 -17.05 9.32
C GLY A 90 -1.05 -16.32 8.52
N ILE A 91 -1.33 -15.05 8.81
CA ILE A 91 -2.35 -14.25 8.11
C ILE A 91 -1.74 -13.66 6.85
N THR A 92 -2.35 -13.95 5.69
CA THR A 92 -1.99 -13.34 4.41
C THR A 92 -2.51 -11.90 4.37
N VAL A 93 -1.67 -10.95 4.00
CA VAL A 93 -2.03 -9.53 3.93
C VAL A 93 -2.13 -9.10 2.48
N ILE A 94 -3.31 -8.67 2.06
CA ILE A 94 -3.57 -8.11 0.72
C ILE A 94 -3.59 -6.59 0.83
N VAL A 95 -2.65 -5.92 0.16
CA VAL A 95 -2.44 -4.48 0.27
C VAL A 95 -2.83 -3.77 -1.04
N ASP A 96 -3.82 -2.88 -0.97
CA ASP A 96 -4.15 -1.93 -2.05
C ASP A 96 -3.23 -0.70 -1.96
N ARG A 97 -2.30 -0.61 -2.92
CA ARG A 97 -1.16 0.34 -3.00
C ARG A 97 -0.12 0.18 -1.89
N TYR A 98 1.15 0.31 -2.25
CA TYR A 98 2.27 0.26 -1.29
C TYR A 98 3.35 1.29 -1.64
N CYS A 99 4.63 0.98 -1.38
CA CYS A 99 5.75 1.87 -1.69
C CYS A 99 5.86 2.19 -3.20
N TYR A 100 5.41 1.30 -4.09
CA TYR A 100 5.47 1.53 -5.54
C TYR A 100 4.60 2.72 -5.96
N SER A 101 3.37 2.82 -5.46
CA SER A 101 2.53 4.01 -5.62
C SER A 101 3.26 5.26 -5.09
N GLY A 102 3.85 5.21 -3.89
CA GLY A 102 4.58 6.34 -3.30
C GLY A 102 5.71 6.85 -4.20
N VAL A 103 6.55 5.96 -4.71
CA VAL A 103 7.65 6.29 -5.61
C VAL A 103 7.14 6.82 -6.95
N ALA A 104 6.16 6.15 -7.56
CA ALA A 104 5.66 6.49 -8.88
C ALA A 104 5.00 7.89 -8.91
N PHE A 105 4.12 8.18 -7.96
CA PHE A 105 3.43 9.47 -7.90
C PHE A 105 4.38 10.63 -7.59
N SER A 106 5.35 10.44 -6.70
CA SER A 106 6.32 11.49 -6.36
C SER A 106 7.34 11.73 -7.47
N ALA A 107 7.83 10.68 -8.13
CA ALA A 107 8.71 10.83 -9.28
C ALA A 107 8.00 11.51 -10.46
N ALA A 108 6.71 11.23 -10.67
CA ALA A 108 5.90 11.91 -11.70
C ALA A 108 5.75 13.42 -11.48
N LYS A 109 5.95 13.90 -10.24
CA LYS A 109 5.97 15.33 -9.90
C LYS A 109 7.35 15.98 -10.04
N GLY A 110 8.37 15.22 -10.40
CA GLY A 110 9.73 15.71 -10.64
C GLY A 110 10.73 15.46 -9.50
N LEU A 111 10.34 14.75 -8.45
CA LEU A 111 11.30 14.33 -7.41
C LEU A 111 12.22 13.22 -7.92
N ASP A 112 13.47 13.20 -7.44
CA ASP A 112 14.43 12.17 -7.81
C ASP A 112 13.94 10.77 -7.44
N LEU A 113 14.09 9.82 -8.37
CA LEU A 113 13.59 8.46 -8.22
C LEU A 113 14.30 7.70 -7.09
N ASN A 114 15.60 7.91 -6.90
CA ASN A 114 16.36 7.24 -5.85
C ASN A 114 16.03 7.82 -4.48
N TRP A 115 15.87 9.15 -4.41
CA TRP A 115 15.37 9.83 -3.21
C TRP A 115 14.01 9.30 -2.80
N CYS A 116 13.08 9.15 -3.75
CA CYS A 116 11.74 8.62 -3.47
C CYS A 116 11.77 7.17 -2.96
N LYS A 117 12.71 6.34 -3.43
CA LYS A 117 12.86 4.95 -2.95
C LYS A 117 13.47 4.88 -1.55
N ALA A 118 14.31 5.85 -1.19
CA ALA A 118 15.11 5.80 0.03
C ALA A 118 14.24 5.76 1.31
N SER A 119 13.12 6.49 1.32
CA SER A 119 12.22 6.60 2.47
C SER A 119 11.55 5.27 2.85
N ASP A 120 11.35 4.38 1.88
CA ASP A 120 10.67 3.09 2.06
C ASP A 120 11.63 1.90 2.21
N MET A 121 12.95 2.12 2.20
CA MET A 121 13.94 1.05 2.34
C MET A 121 13.83 0.38 3.71
N GLY A 122 13.54 -0.92 3.72
CA GLY A 122 13.38 -1.72 4.93
C GLY A 122 11.92 -2.04 5.29
N LEU A 123 10.94 -1.50 4.55
CA LEU A 123 9.57 -1.96 4.65
C LEU A 123 9.47 -3.47 4.31
N PRO A 124 8.47 -4.19 4.88
CA PRO A 124 8.18 -5.57 4.54
C PRO A 124 8.12 -5.78 3.03
N LYS A 125 9.03 -6.60 2.51
CA LYS A 125 9.11 -6.88 1.08
C LYS A 125 7.91 -7.74 0.66
N PRO A 126 7.11 -7.32 -0.33
CA PRO A 126 6.03 -8.15 -0.86
C PRO A 126 6.55 -9.45 -1.46
N ASP A 127 5.80 -10.53 -1.24
CA ASP A 127 6.02 -11.83 -1.89
C ASP A 127 5.55 -11.78 -3.35
N LYS A 128 4.50 -11.00 -3.62
CA LYS A 128 3.98 -10.79 -4.96
C LYS A 128 3.43 -9.37 -5.11
N VAL A 129 3.66 -8.80 -6.28
CA VAL A 129 3.06 -7.53 -6.71
C VAL A 129 2.30 -7.79 -8.00
N PHE A 130 1.01 -7.49 -8.00
CA PHE A 130 0.18 -7.50 -9.19
C PHE A 130 -0.02 -6.06 -9.65
N PHE A 131 0.20 -5.80 -10.93
CA PHE A 131 -0.04 -4.48 -11.51
C PHE A 131 -1.26 -4.58 -12.44
N LEU A 132 -2.36 -3.94 -12.05
CA LEU A 132 -3.59 -3.89 -12.85
C LEU A 132 -3.46 -2.82 -13.93
N THR A 133 -3.65 -3.25 -15.17
CA THR A 133 -3.62 -2.40 -16.37
C THR A 133 -5.00 -2.31 -16.99
N ILE A 134 -5.34 -1.14 -17.51
CA ILE A 134 -6.48 -0.93 -18.40
C ILE A 134 -5.98 -0.13 -19.62
N PRO A 135 -6.54 -0.33 -20.82
CA PRO A 135 -6.34 0.60 -21.94
C PRO A 135 -6.74 2.01 -21.53
N LEU A 136 -6.02 3.03 -22.02
CA LEU A 136 -6.31 4.44 -21.72
C LEU A 136 -7.56 4.95 -22.46
N ASP A 137 -8.05 4.17 -23.43
CA ASP A 137 -9.11 4.55 -24.37
C ASP A 137 -10.52 4.19 -23.86
N ILE A 138 -10.65 3.85 -22.57
CA ILE A 138 -11.92 3.49 -21.91
C ILE A 138 -12.48 4.68 -21.12
#